data_AF-A0A6J1GZ25-F1
#
_entry.id   AF-A0A6J1GZ25-F1
#
_cell.length_a   1.000
_cell.length_b   1.000
_cell.length_c   1.000
_cell.angle_alpha   90.00
_cell.angle_beta   90.00
_cell.angle_gamma   90.00
#
_symmetry.space_group_name_H-M   'P 1'
#
loop_
_entity.id
_entity.type
_entity.pdbx_description
1 polymer ?
#
loop_
_entity_poly.entity_id
_entity_poly.type
_entity_poly.pdbx_seq_one_letter_code
_entity_poly.pdbx_strand_id
1 'polypeptide(L)'
;MRTRRGLCYPRLQPPFFSDNRVRKRTHDAAADADRQFCRKRNKPSPDIKTPTSDLFDSLPDDLVISILSKLSSAASSPSEFINILLTCKRLNSLGLNPVVLSRASLKIFAISARNWTESAHRFLKQCSDAGNVEACYTLGMIRFYCLQNRGSGASLMAKAAIYSHAPALYSLAVIQFNGSGGSKNDKNLGAGVALCARAAFLGHIDALRELGHCLQDGYGVRQNITEGRRFLVQANARELAAVLSSEAGSSVAASRTCLTWNPHPHHRHVTGSACPLLSDFGCNIPAPEVHPASQFLAEWFAARGGSPGDGLRLCSHVGCGRPETRRHEFRRCSVCGAVNYCSRACQALDWKLRHKMDCVPVERWLDDNGDGGADGVDDMMDES
;
A
#
# COMPACT_ATOMS: atom_id res chain seq x y z
N MET A 1 -35.72 -1.08 18.40
CA MET A 1 -36.00 -2.38 19.07
C MET A 1 -36.78 -3.28 18.13
N ARG A 2 -36.52 -4.59 18.18
CA ARG A 2 -37.08 -5.72 17.41
C ARG A 2 -36.31 -6.14 16.14
N THR A 3 -35.52 -7.17 16.39
CA THR A 3 -34.77 -8.08 15.52
C THR A 3 -35.69 -9.03 14.73
N ARG A 4 -35.31 -9.40 13.50
CA ARG A 4 -35.72 -10.67 12.87
C ARG A 4 -34.51 -11.42 12.30
N ARG A 5 -34.32 -12.64 12.83
CA ARG A 5 -33.67 -13.82 12.23
C ARG A 5 -34.36 -14.14 10.89
N GLY A 6 -33.84 -14.87 9.92
CA GLY A 6 -32.66 -15.70 9.74
C GLY A 6 -32.93 -16.51 8.46
N LEU A 7 -31.92 -16.77 7.61
CA LEU A 7 -32.06 -17.60 6.42
C LEU A 7 -30.95 -18.65 6.38
N CYS A 8 -31.38 -19.88 6.12
CA CYS A 8 -30.64 -21.14 6.17
C CYS A 8 -29.71 -21.32 4.96
N TYR A 9 -28.55 -21.95 5.17
CA TYR A 9 -27.72 -22.54 4.11
C TYR A 9 -27.86 -24.07 4.10
N PRO A 10 -27.85 -24.74 2.93
CA PRO A 10 -27.83 -26.21 2.86
C PRO A 10 -26.43 -26.78 3.15
N ARG A 11 -26.38 -27.89 3.89
CA ARG A 11 -25.19 -28.74 4.11
C ARG A 11 -24.99 -29.68 2.92
N LEU A 12 -23.75 -29.81 2.46
CA LEU A 12 -23.29 -30.93 1.62
C LEU A 12 -22.75 -32.05 2.53
N GLN A 13 -23.24 -33.28 2.31
CA GLN A 13 -22.73 -34.52 2.93
C GLN A 13 -21.57 -35.12 2.10
N PRO A 14 -20.60 -35.79 2.75
CA PRO A 14 -19.59 -36.65 2.10
C PRO A 14 -20.07 -38.12 2.01
N PRO A 15 -19.49 -38.97 1.13
CA PRO A 15 -19.89 -40.36 1.02
C PRO A 15 -19.24 -41.28 2.09
N PHE A 16 -20.12 -42.05 2.73
CA PHE A 16 -20.05 -43.42 3.27
C PHE A 16 -18.91 -44.35 2.80
N PHE A 17 -18.47 -45.43 3.45
CA PHE A 17 -18.75 -46.24 4.66
C PHE A 17 -17.41 -47.03 4.87
N SER A 18 -16.97 -47.49 6.04
CA SER A 18 -17.54 -48.62 6.75
C SER A 18 -16.99 -48.78 8.18
N ASP A 19 -17.81 -49.46 8.96
CA ASP A 19 -17.84 -49.66 10.40
C ASP A 19 -16.85 -50.74 10.87
N ASN A 20 -16.31 -50.58 12.08
CA ASN A 20 -16.47 -51.58 13.14
C ASN A 20 -15.84 -51.12 14.46
N ARG A 21 -16.73 -50.88 15.42
CA ARG A 21 -16.44 -50.90 16.86
C ARG A 21 -15.94 -52.28 17.28
N VAL A 22 -15.14 -52.37 18.36
CA VAL A 22 -15.47 -53.10 19.61
C VAL A 22 -14.21 -53.37 20.49
N ARG A 23 -14.33 -52.90 21.74
CA ARG A 23 -13.87 -53.41 23.06
C ARG A 23 -12.40 -53.74 23.36
N LYS A 24 -11.94 -53.06 24.44
CA LYS A 24 -11.07 -53.52 25.53
C LYS A 24 -11.11 -55.04 25.80
N ARG A 25 -9.93 -55.64 25.98
CA ARG A 25 -9.62 -56.56 27.11
C ARG A 25 -8.10 -56.73 27.29
N THR A 26 -7.72 -56.67 28.56
CA THR A 26 -6.44 -56.98 29.20
C THR A 26 -6.16 -58.48 29.21
N HIS A 27 -4.90 -58.92 29.03
CA HIS A 27 -4.26 -59.94 29.89
C HIS A 27 -2.75 -60.06 29.67
N ASP A 28 -2.11 -60.52 30.74
CA ASP A 28 -0.69 -60.50 31.13
C ASP A 28 0.28 -61.53 30.48
N ALA A 29 1.57 -61.33 30.81
CA ALA A 29 2.68 -62.31 30.98
C ALA A 29 3.38 -62.83 29.69
N ALA A 30 4.71 -63.04 29.59
CA ALA A 30 5.87 -63.05 30.48
C ALA A 30 7.19 -62.98 29.65
N ALA A 31 8.30 -62.62 30.33
CA ALA A 31 9.76 -62.92 30.17
C ALA A 31 10.34 -63.28 28.76
N ASP A 32 11.53 -62.84 28.35
CA ASP A 32 12.83 -62.87 29.04
C ASP A 32 13.92 -62.07 28.29
N ALA A 33 15.00 -61.70 29.02
CA ALA A 33 16.38 -61.27 28.69
C ALA A 33 16.67 -60.52 27.35
N ASP A 34 17.42 -59.40 27.30
CA ASP A 34 18.79 -59.29 27.81
C ASP A 34 19.25 -57.82 28.00
N ARG A 35 20.26 -57.67 28.85
CA ARG A 35 20.78 -56.43 29.44
C ARG A 35 21.60 -55.56 28.48
N GLN A 36 21.42 -54.23 28.57
CA GLN A 36 22.57 -53.31 28.55
C GLN A 36 22.36 -52.10 29.47
N PHE A 37 23.18 -52.06 30.52
CA PHE A 37 23.27 -50.99 31.52
C PHE A 37 24.21 -49.88 31.02
N CYS A 38 23.85 -48.61 31.21
CA CYS A 38 24.78 -47.56 31.68
C CYS A 38 24.03 -46.33 32.26
N ARG A 39 23.66 -46.47 33.53
CA ARG A 39 23.74 -45.50 34.66
C ARG A 39 23.38 -44.02 34.44
N LYS A 40 22.19 -43.66 34.96
CA LYS A 40 21.86 -42.38 35.60
C LYS A 40 22.98 -41.92 36.54
N ARG A 41 23.38 -40.65 36.45
CA ARG A 41 24.13 -39.94 37.50
C ARG A 41 23.21 -38.89 38.13
N ASN A 42 22.40 -39.31 39.10
CA ASN A 42 21.77 -38.38 40.04
C ASN A 42 22.86 -37.89 41.00
N LYS A 43 23.02 -36.58 41.13
CA LYS A 43 23.86 -35.95 42.15
C LYS A 43 22.97 -35.02 42.97
N PRO A 44 22.71 -35.29 44.26
CA PRO A 44 22.11 -34.31 45.14
C PRO A 44 23.22 -33.56 45.88
N SER A 45 23.16 -32.24 45.90
CA SER A 45 23.60 -31.51 47.09
C SER A 45 22.79 -30.21 47.23
N PRO A 46 22.53 -29.79 48.48
CA PRO A 46 21.73 -28.63 48.79
C PRO A 46 22.60 -27.38 48.69
N ASP A 47 22.07 -26.32 48.12
CA ASP A 47 22.48 -24.97 48.45
C ASP A 47 21.35 -24.03 48.07
N ILE A 48 21.08 -23.09 48.97
CA ILE A 48 19.99 -22.14 48.92
C ILE A 48 20.11 -21.35 47.61
N LYS A 49 19.35 -21.77 46.59
CA LYS A 49 19.14 -20.97 45.38
C LYS A 49 18.09 -19.93 45.73
N THR A 50 18.51 -18.78 46.25
CA THR A 50 17.78 -17.56 45.89
C THR A 50 17.77 -17.53 44.36
N PRO A 51 16.60 -17.61 43.70
CA PRO A 51 16.58 -17.48 42.26
C PRO A 51 17.10 -16.07 42.02
N THR A 52 18.28 -15.95 41.40
CA THR A 52 18.67 -14.71 40.75
C THR A 52 17.65 -14.52 39.65
N SER A 53 16.47 -13.96 40.00
CA SER A 53 15.50 -13.51 39.03
C SER A 53 16.25 -12.53 38.15
N ASP A 54 16.32 -12.80 36.86
CA ASP A 54 16.87 -11.87 35.90
C ASP A 54 16.22 -10.51 36.18
N LEU A 55 17.03 -9.45 36.32
CA LEU A 55 16.51 -8.11 36.59
C LEU A 55 15.47 -7.72 35.53
N PHE A 56 15.60 -8.27 34.32
CA PHE A 56 14.59 -8.13 33.28
C PHE A 56 13.25 -8.76 33.64
N ASP A 57 13.23 -10.00 34.17
CA ASP A 57 12.01 -10.70 34.59
C ASP A 57 11.28 -10.01 35.74
N SER A 58 11.98 -9.20 36.53
CA SER A 58 11.39 -8.39 37.59
C SER A 58 10.68 -7.12 37.10
N LEU A 59 10.91 -6.69 35.85
CA LEU A 59 10.28 -5.50 35.29
C LEU A 59 8.76 -5.70 35.13
N PRO A 60 7.92 -4.73 35.47
CA PRO A 60 6.50 -4.75 35.14
C PRO A 60 6.24 -4.76 33.62
N ASP A 61 5.24 -5.53 33.18
CA ASP A 61 4.90 -5.69 31.75
C ASP A 61 4.45 -4.37 31.09
N ASP A 62 3.83 -3.46 31.84
CA ASP A 62 3.42 -2.14 31.37
C ASP A 62 4.62 -1.25 31.00
N LEU A 63 5.72 -1.33 31.78
CA LEU A 63 6.97 -0.64 31.43
C LEU A 63 7.58 -1.22 30.16
N VAL A 64 7.60 -2.56 30.03
CA VAL A 64 8.11 -3.24 28.84
C VAL A 64 7.27 -2.90 27.61
N ILE A 65 5.94 -2.89 27.73
CA ILE A 65 5.02 -2.48 26.65
C ILE A 65 5.26 -1.01 26.26
N SER A 66 5.51 -0.11 27.22
CA SER A 66 5.82 1.29 26.93
C SER A 66 7.13 1.43 26.14
N ILE A 67 8.18 0.71 26.54
CA ILE A 67 9.46 0.68 25.82
C ILE A 67 9.26 0.12 24.40
N LEU A 68 8.58 -1.02 24.28
CA LEU A 68 8.29 -1.64 22.99
C LEU A 68 7.45 -0.75 22.07
N SER A 69 6.50 0.01 22.62
CA SER A 69 5.71 0.96 21.86
C SER A 69 6.57 2.07 21.26
N LYS A 70 7.53 2.60 22.04
CA LYS A 70 8.50 3.60 21.54
C LYS A 70 9.39 3.00 20.46
N LEU A 71 9.93 1.80 20.68
CA LEU A 71 10.76 1.11 19.68
C LEU A 71 9.97 0.82 18.40
N SER A 72 8.73 0.34 18.51
CA SER A 72 7.85 0.08 17.37
C SER A 72 7.55 1.36 16.56
N SER A 73 7.39 2.50 17.23
CA SER A 73 7.19 3.79 16.57
C SER A 73 8.44 4.37 15.91
N ALA A 74 9.63 4.02 16.42
CA ALA A 74 10.91 4.52 15.92
C ALA A 74 11.58 3.59 14.91
N ALA A 75 11.12 2.34 14.78
CA ALA A 75 11.72 1.35 13.91
C ALA A 75 11.78 1.82 12.45
N SER A 76 12.94 1.68 11.84
CA SER A 76 13.26 2.11 10.48
C SER A 76 13.07 1.00 9.44
N SER A 77 12.85 -0.23 9.89
CA SER A 77 12.68 -1.40 9.02
C SER A 77 11.85 -2.51 9.70
N PRO A 78 11.27 -3.45 8.93
CA PRO A 78 10.56 -4.59 9.50
C PRO A 78 11.48 -5.46 10.39
N SER A 79 12.75 -5.60 10.02
CA SER A 79 13.72 -6.44 10.73
C SER A 79 14.05 -5.93 12.12
N GLU A 80 14.13 -4.61 12.34
CA GLU A 80 14.39 -4.04 13.67
C GLU A 80 13.31 -4.46 14.67
N PHE A 81 12.04 -4.41 14.27
CA PHE A 81 10.94 -4.82 15.13
C PHE A 81 10.91 -6.34 15.31
N ILE A 82 11.10 -7.11 14.23
CA ILE A 82 11.09 -8.58 14.30
C ILE A 82 12.23 -9.10 15.18
N ASN A 83 13.42 -8.54 15.09
CA ASN A 83 14.57 -8.95 15.90
C ASN A 83 14.26 -8.83 17.39
N ILE A 84 13.57 -7.76 17.82
CA ILE A 84 13.10 -7.62 19.20
C ILE A 84 12.16 -8.77 19.58
N LEU A 85 11.20 -9.12 18.72
CA LEU A 85 10.27 -10.23 18.99
C LEU A 85 10.96 -11.60 19.02
N LEU A 86 12.11 -11.76 18.39
CA LEU A 86 12.87 -13.02 18.35
C LEU A 86 13.80 -13.21 19.56
N THR A 87 14.06 -12.16 20.34
CA THR A 87 14.98 -12.23 21.50
C THR A 87 14.53 -13.22 22.57
N CYS A 88 13.27 -13.15 23.00
CA CYS A 88 12.72 -14.05 24.01
C CYS A 88 11.18 -14.15 23.92
N LYS A 89 10.62 -15.20 24.53
CA LYS A 89 9.16 -15.46 24.54
C LYS A 89 8.36 -14.31 25.16
N ARG A 90 8.91 -13.68 26.21
CA ARG A 90 8.25 -12.55 26.90
C ARG A 90 8.14 -11.34 25.99
N LEU A 91 9.24 -10.92 25.37
CA LEU A 91 9.27 -9.81 24.41
C LEU A 91 8.43 -10.11 23.17
N ASN A 92 8.41 -11.35 22.70
CA ASN A 92 7.49 -11.79 21.64
C ASN A 92 6.02 -11.53 22.02
N SER A 93 5.61 -12.02 23.19
CA SER A 93 4.22 -11.91 23.67
C SER A 93 3.80 -10.46 23.92
N LEU A 94 4.67 -9.65 24.54
CA LEU A 94 4.38 -8.25 24.87
C LEU A 94 4.50 -7.35 23.64
N GLY A 95 5.38 -7.65 22.69
CA GLY A 95 5.53 -6.89 21.46
C GLY A 95 4.35 -7.06 20.49
N LEU A 96 3.61 -8.17 20.61
CA LEU A 96 2.36 -8.39 19.87
C LEU A 96 1.12 -7.86 20.63
N ASN A 97 1.31 -7.14 21.74
CA ASN A 97 0.22 -6.47 22.43
C ASN A 97 -0.41 -5.39 21.52
N PRO A 98 -1.75 -5.24 21.48
CA PRO A 98 -2.42 -4.24 20.65
C PRO A 98 -1.89 -2.81 20.82
N VAL A 99 -1.47 -2.42 22.02
CA VAL A 99 -0.90 -1.09 22.28
C VAL A 99 0.39 -0.88 21.48
N VAL A 100 1.29 -1.87 21.47
CA VAL A 100 2.55 -1.82 20.72
C VAL A 100 2.26 -1.80 19.22
N LEU A 101 1.40 -2.69 18.73
CA LEU A 101 1.06 -2.80 17.31
C LEU A 101 0.36 -1.54 16.77
N SER A 102 -0.48 -0.89 17.59
CA SER A 102 -1.13 0.39 17.23
C SER A 102 -0.13 1.52 16.98
N ARG A 103 1.09 1.40 17.52
CA ARG A 103 2.18 2.40 17.44
C ARG A 103 3.24 2.07 16.39
N ALA A 104 3.14 0.93 15.71
CA ALA A 104 4.10 0.53 14.69
C ALA A 104 4.27 1.58 13.58
N SER A 105 5.51 1.91 13.27
CA SER A 105 5.86 2.89 12.24
C SER A 105 5.49 2.40 10.83
N LEU A 106 5.34 3.34 9.90
CA LEU A 106 5.16 3.05 8.48
C LEU A 106 6.27 2.14 7.92
N LYS A 107 7.52 2.35 8.37
CA LYS A 107 8.69 1.64 7.84
C LYS A 107 8.69 0.15 8.21
N ILE A 108 8.02 -0.25 9.29
CA ILE A 108 7.78 -1.66 9.63
C ILE A 108 6.93 -2.36 8.55
N PHE A 109 6.09 -1.62 7.81
CA PHE A 109 5.23 -2.18 6.77
C PHE A 109 5.88 -2.21 5.38
N ALA A 110 7.18 -1.86 5.26
CA ALA A 110 7.97 -1.99 4.04
C ALA A 110 8.36 -3.45 3.75
N ILE A 111 7.35 -4.33 3.68
CA ILE A 111 7.49 -5.73 3.32
C ILE A 111 7.53 -5.82 1.80
N SER A 112 8.56 -6.44 1.22
CA SER A 112 8.62 -6.64 -0.24
C SER A 112 7.62 -7.70 -0.70
N ALA A 113 7.11 -7.60 -1.92
CA ALA A 113 6.12 -8.56 -2.45
C ALA A 113 6.63 -10.02 -2.47
N ARG A 114 7.94 -10.23 -2.70
CA ARG A 114 8.60 -11.55 -2.62
C ARG A 114 8.55 -12.19 -1.23
N ASN A 115 8.43 -11.38 -0.17
CA ASN A 115 8.40 -11.82 1.22
C ASN A 115 6.96 -11.86 1.77
N TRP A 116 5.96 -11.71 0.90
CA TRP A 116 4.56 -11.78 1.29
C TRP A 116 4.18 -13.22 1.65
N THR A 117 4.00 -13.46 2.95
CA THR A 117 3.63 -14.76 3.52
C THR A 117 2.37 -14.63 4.36
N GLU A 118 1.74 -15.76 4.72
CA GLU A 118 0.60 -15.78 5.64
C GLU A 118 0.93 -15.12 6.99
N SER A 119 2.17 -15.26 7.46
CA SER A 119 2.63 -14.61 8.69
C SER A 119 2.76 -13.09 8.53
N ALA A 120 3.27 -12.59 7.39
CA ALA A 120 3.30 -11.16 7.09
C ALA A 120 1.89 -10.57 6.98
N HIS A 121 0.99 -11.28 6.31
CA HIS A 121 -0.42 -10.90 6.22
C HIS A 121 -1.09 -10.85 7.60
N ARG A 122 -0.90 -11.89 8.42
CA ARG A 122 -1.42 -11.95 9.79
C ARG A 122 -0.91 -10.78 10.63
N PHE A 123 0.38 -10.48 10.54
CA PHE A 123 1.00 -9.38 11.27
C PHE A 123 0.40 -8.01 10.88
N LEU A 124 0.29 -7.70 9.58
CA LEU A 124 -0.38 -6.48 9.11
C LEU A 124 -1.84 -6.42 9.57
N LYS A 125 -2.53 -7.56 9.51
CA LYS A 125 -3.91 -7.66 9.98
C LYS A 125 -4.02 -7.35 11.47
N GLN A 126 -3.16 -7.92 12.31
CA GLN A 126 -3.12 -7.64 13.75
C GLN A 126 -2.87 -6.16 14.04
N CYS A 127 -1.96 -5.52 13.30
CA CYS A 127 -1.72 -4.08 13.43
C CYS A 127 -2.96 -3.25 13.05
N SER A 128 -3.64 -3.61 11.95
CA SER A 128 -4.89 -2.98 11.52
C SER A 128 -6.03 -3.19 12.52
N ASP A 129 -6.14 -4.39 13.09
CA ASP A 129 -7.14 -4.74 14.11
C ASP A 129 -6.88 -3.98 15.41
N ALA A 130 -5.60 -3.77 15.77
CA ALA A 130 -5.15 -2.92 16.87
C ALA A 130 -5.34 -1.40 16.62
N GLY A 131 -5.83 -1.00 15.44
CA GLY A 131 -6.13 0.40 15.11
C GLY A 131 -4.98 1.18 14.49
N ASN A 132 -3.90 0.52 14.07
CA ASN A 132 -2.81 1.19 13.35
C ASN A 132 -3.31 1.68 11.98
N VAL A 133 -3.28 3.00 11.79
CA VAL A 133 -3.82 3.69 10.60
C VAL A 133 -3.02 3.33 9.33
N GLU A 134 -1.70 3.26 9.43
CA GLU A 134 -0.81 2.89 8.33
C GLU A 134 -0.96 1.43 7.92
N ALA A 135 -1.18 0.54 8.89
CA ALA A 135 -1.50 -0.86 8.62
C ALA A 135 -2.85 -1.01 7.92
N CYS A 136 -3.88 -0.25 8.37
CA CYS A 136 -5.18 -0.22 7.69
C CYS A 136 -5.04 0.24 6.23
N TYR A 137 -4.29 1.32 5.99
CA TYR A 137 -4.05 1.81 4.63
C TYR A 137 -3.28 0.79 3.78
N THR A 138 -2.14 0.29 4.28
CA THR A 138 -1.27 -0.64 3.54
C THR A 138 -2.00 -1.95 3.22
N LEU A 139 -2.64 -2.58 4.22
CA LEU A 139 -3.44 -3.78 4.00
C LEU A 139 -4.65 -3.51 3.10
N GLY A 140 -5.24 -2.32 3.18
CA GLY A 140 -6.32 -1.87 2.31
C GLY A 140 -5.91 -1.83 0.85
N MET A 141 -4.78 -1.20 0.54
CA MET A 141 -4.19 -1.13 -0.81
C MET A 141 -3.89 -2.54 -1.36
N ILE A 142 -3.25 -3.40 -0.56
CA ILE A 142 -2.92 -4.78 -0.95
C ILE A 142 -4.19 -5.58 -1.23
N ARG A 143 -5.18 -5.53 -0.33
CA ARG A 143 -6.45 -6.26 -0.52
C ARG A 143 -7.20 -5.77 -1.75
N PHE A 144 -7.21 -4.46 -1.99
CA PHE A 144 -7.93 -3.84 -3.09
C PHE A 144 -7.33 -4.22 -4.44
N TYR A 145 -6.02 -4.03 -4.62
CA TYR A 145 -5.36 -4.15 -5.93
C TYR A 145 -4.73 -5.53 -6.16
N CYS A 146 -4.09 -6.14 -5.16
CA CYS A 146 -3.34 -7.40 -5.33
C CYS A 146 -4.20 -8.64 -5.11
N LEU A 147 -5.05 -8.63 -4.09
CA LEU A 147 -5.85 -9.80 -3.68
C LEU A 147 -7.29 -9.78 -4.23
N GLN A 148 -7.61 -8.79 -5.05
CA GLN A 148 -8.93 -8.61 -5.68
C GLN A 148 -10.12 -8.54 -4.69
N ASN A 149 -9.85 -8.29 -3.41
CA ASN A 149 -10.86 -8.12 -2.37
C ASN A 149 -11.17 -6.63 -2.19
N ARG A 150 -11.80 -6.06 -3.22
CA ARG A 150 -12.05 -4.62 -3.34
C ARG A 150 -12.89 -4.05 -2.20
N GLY A 151 -13.97 -4.73 -1.82
CA GLY A 151 -14.85 -4.29 -0.72
C GLY A 151 -14.10 -4.21 0.61
N SER A 152 -13.35 -5.26 0.97
CA SER A 152 -12.53 -5.25 2.19
C SER A 152 -11.41 -4.20 2.11
N GLY A 153 -10.75 -4.07 0.96
CA GLY A 153 -9.68 -3.11 0.75
C GLY A 153 -10.15 -1.66 0.90
N ALA A 154 -11.26 -1.31 0.26
CA ALA A 154 -11.89 0.01 0.36
C ALA A 154 -12.35 0.32 1.78
N SER A 155 -12.92 -0.66 2.49
CA SER A 155 -13.32 -0.51 3.90
C SER A 155 -12.14 -0.20 4.82
N LEU A 156 -11.00 -0.88 4.64
CA LEU A 156 -9.79 -0.61 5.43
C LEU A 156 -9.18 0.77 5.11
N MET A 157 -9.14 1.17 3.83
CA MET A 157 -8.73 2.53 3.47
C MET A 157 -9.69 3.58 4.02
N ALA A 158 -10.99 3.31 4.03
CA ALA A 158 -11.98 4.20 4.63
C ALA A 158 -11.78 4.31 6.15
N LYS A 159 -11.46 3.22 6.84
CA LYS A 159 -11.07 3.23 8.25
C LYS A 159 -9.88 4.15 8.49
N ALA A 160 -8.81 4.04 7.68
CA ALA A 160 -7.66 4.95 7.79
C ALA A 160 -8.05 6.42 7.49
N ALA A 161 -8.90 6.65 6.49
CA ALA A 161 -9.37 7.97 6.10
C ALA A 161 -10.23 8.66 7.18
N ILE A 162 -10.99 7.90 7.98
CA ILE A 162 -11.74 8.45 9.14
C ILE A 162 -10.77 9.12 10.13
N TYR A 163 -9.59 8.53 10.36
CA TYR A 163 -8.51 9.08 11.18
C TYR A 163 -7.63 10.11 10.43
N SER A 164 -8.16 10.73 9.37
CA SER A 164 -7.47 11.77 8.60
C SER A 164 -6.14 11.31 7.99
N HIS A 165 -6.06 10.05 7.57
CA HIS A 165 -4.91 9.56 6.82
C HIS A 165 -4.93 10.09 5.38
N ALA A 166 -4.07 11.07 5.09
CA ALA A 166 -4.01 11.76 3.81
C ALA A 166 -3.81 10.81 2.60
N PRO A 167 -2.86 9.84 2.62
CA PRO A 167 -2.69 8.90 1.52
C PRO A 167 -3.90 7.97 1.28
N ALA A 168 -4.63 7.61 2.34
CA ALA A 168 -5.85 6.81 2.21
C ALA A 168 -6.99 7.62 1.58
N LEU A 169 -7.18 8.86 2.03
CA LEU A 169 -8.14 9.79 1.43
C LEU A 169 -7.85 10.00 -0.06
N TYR A 170 -6.58 10.21 -0.42
CA TYR A 170 -6.18 10.37 -1.81
C TYR A 170 -6.40 9.10 -2.64
N SER A 171 -6.09 7.92 -2.10
CA SER A 171 -6.34 6.65 -2.77
C SER A 171 -7.82 6.40 -3.01
N LEU A 172 -8.67 6.69 -2.02
CA LEU A 172 -10.12 6.63 -2.20
C LEU A 172 -10.61 7.65 -3.23
N ALA A 173 -10.04 8.86 -3.28
CA ALA A 173 -10.38 9.84 -4.32
C ALA A 173 -10.08 9.31 -5.73
N VAL A 174 -8.92 8.70 -5.94
CA VAL A 174 -8.54 8.09 -7.22
C VAL A 174 -9.50 6.94 -7.58
N ILE A 175 -9.88 6.12 -6.61
CA ILE A 175 -10.89 5.06 -6.77
C ILE A 175 -12.22 5.66 -7.23
N GLN A 176 -12.68 6.78 -6.65
CA GLN A 176 -13.93 7.44 -7.03
C GLN A 176 -13.87 8.10 -8.42
N PHE A 177 -12.75 8.73 -8.78
CA PHE A 177 -12.56 9.32 -10.11
C PHE A 177 -12.56 8.27 -11.21
N ASN A 178 -11.92 7.14 -10.95
CA ASN A 178 -11.83 6.05 -11.89
C ASN A 178 -13.07 5.15 -11.83
N GLY A 179 -13.84 5.16 -10.73
CA GLY A 179 -14.89 4.18 -10.48
C GLY A 179 -14.30 2.77 -10.33
N SER A 180 -13.14 2.65 -9.67
CA SER A 180 -12.53 1.36 -9.38
C SER A 180 -13.35 0.69 -8.27
N GLY A 181 -13.88 -0.52 -8.47
CA GLY A 181 -14.74 -1.13 -7.42
C GLY A 181 -15.65 -2.24 -7.92
N GLY A 182 -16.08 -2.13 -9.17
CA GLY A 182 -16.85 -3.16 -9.86
C GLY A 182 -17.24 -2.69 -11.26
N SER A 183 -18.16 -1.72 -11.34
CA SER A 183 -18.75 -1.29 -12.61
C SER A 183 -18.24 0.09 -13.08
N LYS A 184 -18.47 0.45 -14.34
CA LYS A 184 -18.19 1.81 -14.86
C LYS A 184 -19.04 2.89 -14.18
N ASN A 185 -20.19 2.52 -13.64
CA ASN A 185 -21.15 3.43 -13.00
C ASN A 185 -20.74 3.79 -11.56
N ASP A 186 -19.68 3.18 -11.04
CA ASP A 186 -19.17 3.46 -9.69
C ASP A 186 -18.40 4.80 -9.62
N LYS A 187 -18.25 5.51 -10.75
CA LYS A 187 -17.60 6.82 -10.80
C LYS A 187 -18.44 7.85 -10.05
N ASN A 188 -17.85 8.47 -9.04
CA ASN A 188 -18.44 9.61 -8.35
C ASN A 188 -17.42 10.74 -8.25
N LEU A 189 -17.45 11.63 -9.26
CA LEU A 189 -16.47 12.71 -9.36
C LEU A 189 -16.58 13.69 -8.19
N GLY A 190 -17.80 14.00 -7.73
CA GLY A 190 -18.02 14.90 -6.59
C GLY A 190 -17.44 14.33 -5.30
N ALA A 191 -17.66 13.04 -5.02
CA ALA A 191 -17.04 12.35 -3.89
C ALA A 191 -15.51 12.30 -4.03
N GLY A 192 -15.00 12.06 -5.24
CA GLY A 192 -13.58 12.12 -5.57
C GLY A 192 -12.97 13.48 -5.22
N VAL A 193 -13.58 14.58 -5.67
CA VAL A 193 -13.13 15.94 -5.36
C VAL A 193 -13.17 16.21 -3.85
N ALA A 194 -14.24 15.82 -3.15
CA ALA A 194 -14.36 16.03 -1.71
C ALA A 194 -13.25 15.31 -0.91
N LEU A 195 -12.97 14.05 -1.24
CA LEU A 195 -11.89 13.28 -0.64
C LEU A 195 -10.52 13.89 -0.97
N CYS A 196 -10.33 14.33 -2.22
CA CYS A 196 -9.12 14.97 -2.69
C CYS A 196 -8.85 16.29 -1.96
N ALA A 197 -9.88 17.13 -1.79
CA ALA A 197 -9.80 18.37 -1.04
C ALA A 197 -9.45 18.14 0.43
N ARG A 198 -10.03 17.11 1.07
CA ARG A 198 -9.69 16.73 2.44
C ARG A 198 -8.23 16.25 2.56
N ALA A 199 -7.75 15.44 1.62
CA ALA A 199 -6.35 15.01 1.59
C ALA A 199 -5.40 16.20 1.36
N ALA A 200 -5.74 17.12 0.46
CA ALA A 200 -4.96 18.33 0.16
C ALA A 200 -4.85 19.27 1.37
N PHE A 201 -5.95 19.43 2.12
CA PHE A 201 -6.01 20.18 3.38
C PHE A 201 -5.04 19.60 4.42
N LEU A 202 -4.95 18.27 4.50
CA LEU A 202 -4.01 17.54 5.37
C LEU A 202 -2.56 17.53 4.86
N GLY A 203 -2.27 18.27 3.78
CA GLY A 203 -0.91 18.42 3.25
C GLY A 203 -0.51 17.43 2.16
N HIS A 204 -1.42 16.55 1.69
CA HIS A 204 -1.09 15.61 0.61
C HIS A 204 -0.89 16.34 -0.72
N ILE A 205 0.36 16.39 -1.18
CA ILE A 205 0.79 17.20 -2.34
C ILE A 205 0.10 16.72 -3.63
N ASP A 206 0.03 15.41 -3.87
CA ASP A 206 -0.62 14.90 -5.08
C ASP A 206 -2.12 15.17 -5.11
N ALA A 207 -2.77 15.19 -3.94
CA ALA A 207 -4.18 15.53 -3.85
C ALA A 207 -4.41 17.01 -4.13
N LEU A 208 -3.52 17.88 -3.63
CA LEU A 208 -3.57 19.31 -3.97
C LEU A 208 -3.40 19.53 -5.48
N ARG A 209 -2.50 18.77 -6.12
CA ARG A 209 -2.30 18.83 -7.57
C ARG A 209 -3.53 18.35 -8.34
N GLU A 210 -4.12 17.22 -7.95
CA GLU A 210 -5.38 16.75 -8.52
C GLU A 210 -6.51 17.76 -8.38
N LEU A 211 -6.68 18.36 -7.20
CA LEU A 211 -7.70 19.37 -6.95
C LEU A 211 -7.51 20.59 -7.85
N GLY A 212 -6.27 21.02 -8.04
CA GLY A 212 -5.92 22.10 -8.98
C GLY A 212 -6.33 21.81 -10.43
N HIS A 213 -6.17 20.56 -10.87
CA HIS A 213 -6.68 20.11 -12.18
C HIS A 213 -8.20 20.01 -12.21
N CYS A 214 -8.84 19.50 -11.16
CA CYS A 214 -10.30 19.40 -11.10
C CYS A 214 -10.97 20.77 -11.22
N LEU A 215 -10.42 21.79 -10.55
CA LEU A 215 -10.92 23.18 -10.64
C LEU A 215 -10.67 23.80 -12.02
N GLN A 216 -9.52 23.53 -12.66
CA GLN A 216 -9.25 24.03 -14.01
C GLN A 216 -10.14 23.41 -15.07
N ASP A 217 -10.38 22.10 -14.98
CA ASP A 217 -11.12 21.35 -15.99
C ASP A 217 -12.64 21.33 -15.71
N GLY A 218 -13.09 21.81 -14.54
CA GLY A 218 -14.48 21.65 -14.08
C GLY A 218 -14.84 20.18 -13.80
N TYR A 219 -13.86 19.36 -13.43
CA TYR A 219 -14.01 17.91 -13.30
C TYR A 219 -14.54 17.54 -11.91
N GLY A 220 -15.85 17.27 -11.83
CA GLY A 220 -16.54 16.92 -10.58
C GLY A 220 -16.79 18.10 -9.64
N VAL A 221 -16.45 19.31 -10.05
CA VAL A 221 -16.61 20.57 -9.32
C VAL A 221 -16.82 21.72 -10.29
N ARG A 222 -17.43 22.82 -9.85
CA ARG A 222 -17.55 24.04 -10.65
C ARG A 222 -16.16 24.54 -11.05
N GLN A 223 -15.98 24.83 -12.35
CA GLN A 223 -14.72 25.32 -12.88
C GLN A 223 -14.33 26.64 -12.22
N ASN A 224 -13.08 26.72 -11.79
CA ASN A 224 -12.41 27.92 -11.30
C ASN A 224 -10.93 27.86 -11.69
N ILE A 225 -10.62 28.43 -12.85
CA ILE A 225 -9.29 28.37 -13.46
C ILE A 225 -8.25 29.05 -12.57
N THR A 226 -8.59 30.21 -11.99
CA THR A 226 -7.69 31.01 -11.16
C THR A 226 -7.26 30.24 -9.92
N GLU A 227 -8.23 29.68 -9.19
CA GLU A 227 -7.93 28.89 -7.98
C GLU A 227 -7.23 27.58 -8.33
N GLY A 228 -7.63 26.93 -9.42
CA GLY A 228 -6.98 25.70 -9.87
C GLY A 228 -5.50 25.91 -10.20
N ARG A 229 -5.15 27.01 -10.90
CA ARG A 229 -3.75 27.39 -11.16
C ARG A 229 -2.99 27.69 -9.87
N ARG A 230 -3.61 28.41 -8.94
CA ARG A 230 -3.04 28.70 -7.61
C ARG A 230 -2.66 27.41 -6.87
N PHE A 231 -3.55 26.41 -6.85
CA PHE A 231 -3.27 25.12 -6.20
C PHE A 231 -2.16 24.32 -6.89
N LEU A 232 -2.05 24.37 -8.22
CA LEU A 232 -0.93 23.72 -8.91
C LEU A 232 0.42 24.36 -8.54
N VAL A 233 0.49 25.68 -8.49
CA VAL A 233 1.71 26.40 -8.05
C VAL A 233 2.03 26.05 -6.60
N GLN A 234 1.02 26.03 -5.72
CA GLN A 234 1.19 25.65 -4.32
C GLN A 234 1.65 24.20 -4.15
N ALA A 235 1.17 23.26 -4.97
CA ALA A 235 1.63 21.87 -4.97
C ALA A 235 3.12 21.78 -5.32
N ASN A 236 3.57 22.46 -6.38
CA ASN A 236 4.98 22.50 -6.74
C ASN A 236 5.85 23.16 -5.64
N ALA A 237 5.38 24.23 -5.01
CA ALA A 237 6.09 24.89 -3.91
C ALA A 237 6.22 23.97 -2.69
N ARG A 238 5.16 23.26 -2.31
CA ARG A 238 5.18 22.27 -1.21
C ARG A 238 6.09 21.09 -1.52
N GLU A 239 6.11 20.64 -2.77
CA GLU A 239 6.99 19.57 -3.25
C GLU A 239 8.47 19.97 -3.11
N LEU A 240 8.84 21.16 -3.58
CA LEU A 240 10.18 21.71 -3.42
C LEU A 240 10.58 21.85 -1.94
N ALA A 241 9.69 22.41 -1.11
CA ALA A 241 9.94 22.59 0.32
C ALA A 241 10.14 21.25 1.06
N ALA A 242 9.37 20.22 0.69
CA ALA A 242 9.51 18.89 1.28
C ALA A 242 10.88 18.27 0.98
N VAL A 243 11.37 18.43 -0.25
CA VAL A 243 12.69 17.90 -0.62
C VAL A 243 13.82 18.66 0.09
N LEU A 244 13.78 19.99 0.12
CA LEU A 244 14.78 20.80 0.83
C LEU A 244 14.82 20.50 2.33
N SER A 245 13.67 20.22 2.94
CA SER A 245 13.58 19.86 4.37
C SER A 245 14.15 18.47 4.66
N SER A 246 14.02 17.52 3.74
CA SER A 246 14.59 16.17 3.85
C SER A 246 16.12 16.19 3.81
N GLU A 247 16.71 17.06 2.98
CA GLU A 247 18.17 17.19 2.84
C GLU A 247 18.83 17.93 4.02
N ALA A 248 18.14 18.89 4.64
CA ALA A 248 18.68 19.63 5.80
C ALA A 248 18.97 18.73 7.02
N GLY A 249 18.34 17.55 7.11
CA GLY A 249 18.66 16.52 8.11
C GLY A 249 19.91 15.69 7.79
N SER A 250 20.43 15.76 6.56
CA SER A 250 21.52 14.94 6.04
C SER A 250 22.75 15.79 5.67
N SER A 251 23.40 16.37 6.69
CA SER A 251 24.65 17.15 6.60
C SER A 251 24.61 18.48 5.82
N VAL A 252 25.23 19.51 6.40
CA VAL A 252 25.34 20.90 5.87
C VAL A 252 26.03 20.99 4.49
N ALA A 253 26.71 19.93 4.06
CA ALA A 253 27.39 19.88 2.76
C ALA A 253 26.44 19.58 1.58
N ALA A 254 25.35 18.83 1.79
CA ALA A 254 24.41 18.45 0.72
C ALA A 254 23.53 19.63 0.26
N SER A 255 23.16 20.52 1.19
CA SER A 255 22.35 21.72 0.88
C SER A 255 23.03 22.70 -0.08
N ARG A 256 24.37 22.64 -0.23
CA ARG A 256 25.11 23.48 -1.18
C ARG A 256 25.16 22.90 -2.59
N THR A 257 24.93 21.59 -2.76
CA THR A 257 25.11 20.88 -4.04
C THR A 257 23.82 20.81 -4.87
N CYS A 258 22.65 20.88 -4.24
CA CYS A 258 21.35 20.81 -4.90
C CYS A 258 20.99 22.10 -5.68
N LEU A 259 21.56 23.24 -5.24
CA LEU A 259 21.32 24.58 -5.80
C LEU A 259 22.48 25.13 -6.65
N THR A 260 23.49 24.32 -7.00
CA THR A 260 24.51 24.79 -7.96
C THR A 260 23.89 24.91 -9.33
N TRP A 261 23.52 26.13 -9.71
CA TRP A 261 23.20 26.50 -11.08
C TRP A 261 24.39 26.10 -11.96
N ASN A 262 24.23 25.06 -12.77
CA ASN A 262 25.21 24.71 -13.80
C ASN A 262 24.67 25.16 -15.17
N PRO A 263 25.21 26.25 -15.76
CA PRO A 263 24.70 26.83 -17.00
C PRO A 263 25.15 26.08 -18.26
N HIS A 264 25.44 24.78 -18.20
CA HIS A 264 25.91 24.01 -19.36
C HIS A 264 24.94 22.87 -19.69
N PRO A 265 24.29 22.91 -20.88
CA PRO A 265 23.62 21.73 -21.38
C PRO A 265 24.71 20.73 -21.80
N HIS A 266 24.54 19.45 -21.45
CA HIS A 266 24.84 18.26 -22.26
C HIS A 266 25.13 17.03 -21.39
N HIS A 267 24.43 15.96 -21.77
CA HIS A 267 24.76 14.55 -21.58
C HIS A 267 25.60 14.17 -20.36
N ARG A 268 24.93 13.76 -19.28
CA ARG A 268 25.47 12.72 -18.40
C ARG A 268 24.40 11.68 -18.09
N HIS A 269 24.67 10.45 -18.51
CA HIS A 269 24.17 9.26 -17.83
C HIS A 269 24.69 9.31 -16.38
N VAL A 270 23.84 9.76 -15.47
CA VAL A 270 24.09 9.65 -14.03
C VAL A 270 23.25 8.49 -13.52
N THR A 271 23.92 7.45 -13.04
CA THR A 271 23.36 6.23 -12.44
C THR A 271 22.85 6.47 -11.01
N GLY A 272 22.13 7.57 -10.81
CA GLY A 272 21.54 7.95 -9.54
C GLY A 272 20.15 8.55 -9.76
N SER A 273 19.18 8.11 -8.97
CA SER A 273 17.75 8.49 -9.03
C SER A 273 17.52 9.97 -8.66
N ALA A 274 18.03 10.91 -9.46
CA ALA A 274 17.78 12.34 -9.33
C ALA A 274 16.60 12.76 -10.23
N CYS A 275 15.68 13.54 -9.67
CA CYS A 275 14.41 13.91 -10.29
C CYS A 275 14.38 15.42 -10.58
N PRO A 276 14.33 15.85 -11.83
CA PRO A 276 14.46 17.26 -12.09
C PRO A 276 13.08 17.94 -12.08
N LEU A 277 12.60 18.31 -10.90
CA LEU A 277 11.55 19.33 -10.76
C LEU A 277 11.97 20.67 -11.39
N LEU A 278 13.29 20.87 -11.59
CA LEU A 278 13.92 22.07 -12.10
C LEU A 278 15.13 21.76 -13.02
N SER A 279 15.21 20.62 -13.74
CA SER A 279 16.37 20.38 -14.68
C SER A 279 16.45 21.48 -15.71
N ASP A 280 15.29 21.91 -16.19
CA ASP A 280 15.17 23.00 -17.16
C ASP A 280 15.76 24.31 -16.60
N PHE A 281 15.91 24.40 -15.27
CA PHE A 281 16.53 25.49 -14.53
C PHE A 281 17.83 25.08 -13.79
N GLY A 282 18.38 23.90 -14.07
CA GLY A 282 19.66 23.42 -13.52
C GLY A 282 19.65 22.92 -12.07
N CYS A 283 18.49 22.67 -11.43
CA CYS A 283 18.47 22.12 -10.05
C CYS A 283 18.14 20.61 -10.03
N ASN A 284 18.94 19.85 -9.27
CA ASN A 284 18.81 18.40 -9.13
C ASN A 284 18.09 18.04 -7.83
N ILE A 285 16.80 17.74 -7.90
CA ILE A 285 15.97 17.50 -6.71
C ILE A 285 15.80 15.97 -6.52
N PRO A 286 16.05 15.39 -5.33
CA PRO A 286 15.79 13.98 -5.08
C PRO A 286 14.35 13.54 -5.37
N ALA A 287 14.17 12.30 -5.81
CA ALA A 287 12.84 11.68 -5.91
C ALA A 287 12.17 11.66 -4.52
N PRO A 288 10.88 12.02 -4.39
CA PRO A 288 10.14 11.78 -3.17
C PRO A 288 10.18 10.29 -2.79
N GLU A 289 10.32 9.98 -1.49
CA GLU A 289 10.24 8.60 -1.02
C GLU A 289 8.89 7.98 -1.39
N VAL A 290 8.95 6.80 -2.00
CA VAL A 290 7.74 6.06 -2.38
C VAL A 290 7.13 5.42 -1.13
N HIS A 291 5.82 5.56 -0.98
CA HIS A 291 5.10 4.92 0.12
C HIS A 291 5.23 3.39 0.06
N PRO A 292 5.50 2.68 1.17
CA PRO A 292 5.63 1.21 1.22
C PRO A 292 4.52 0.43 0.51
N ALA A 293 3.26 0.84 0.71
CA ALA A 293 2.13 0.26 -0.03
C ALA A 293 2.27 0.35 -1.57
N SER A 294 2.68 1.51 -2.12
CA SER A 294 2.85 1.67 -3.57
C SER A 294 4.04 0.87 -4.09
N GLN A 295 5.13 0.82 -3.32
CA GLN A 295 6.27 -0.04 -3.62
C GLN A 295 5.86 -1.52 -3.66
N PHE A 296 5.08 -1.98 -2.68
CA PHE A 296 4.54 -3.34 -2.66
C PHE A 296 3.73 -3.64 -3.92
N LEU A 297 2.84 -2.72 -4.35
CA LEU A 297 2.05 -2.92 -5.56
C LEU A 297 2.93 -3.08 -6.80
N ALA A 298 3.92 -2.19 -6.96
CA ALA A 298 4.84 -2.24 -8.09
C ALA A 298 5.61 -3.58 -8.13
N GLU A 299 6.16 -4.00 -6.99
CA GLU A 299 6.87 -5.27 -6.86
C GLU A 299 5.96 -6.48 -7.10
N TRP A 300 4.72 -6.43 -6.62
CA TRP A 300 3.75 -7.53 -6.74
C TRP A 300 3.45 -7.87 -8.20
N PHE A 301 3.21 -6.85 -9.02
CA PHE A 301 2.93 -7.06 -10.44
C PHE A 301 4.21 -7.31 -11.24
N ALA A 302 5.33 -6.67 -10.90
CA ALA A 302 6.61 -6.94 -11.53
C ALA A 302 7.03 -8.42 -11.38
N ALA A 303 6.89 -8.98 -10.18
CA ALA A 303 7.19 -10.40 -9.90
C ALA A 303 6.29 -11.39 -10.65
N ARG A 304 5.17 -10.92 -11.22
CA ARG A 304 4.16 -11.73 -11.93
C ARG A 304 4.10 -11.42 -13.43
N GLY A 305 5.22 -10.98 -14.01
CA GLY A 305 5.32 -10.68 -15.44
C GLY A 305 4.83 -9.30 -15.84
N GLY A 306 4.65 -8.38 -14.90
CA GLY A 306 4.34 -6.96 -15.14
C GLY A 306 2.90 -6.69 -15.59
N SER A 307 2.07 -7.71 -15.75
CA SER A 307 0.67 -7.59 -16.18
C SER A 307 -0.30 -7.88 -15.02
N PRO A 308 -1.26 -6.97 -14.75
CA PRO A 308 -2.32 -7.22 -13.77
C PRO A 308 -3.43 -8.14 -14.27
N GLY A 309 -3.41 -8.54 -15.55
CA GLY A 309 -4.40 -9.41 -16.17
C GLY A 309 -4.56 -9.10 -17.65
N ASP A 310 -5.32 -9.93 -18.38
CA ASP A 310 -5.45 -9.79 -19.83
C ASP A 310 -6.09 -8.43 -20.23
N GLY A 311 -5.34 -7.64 -20.99
CA GLY A 311 -5.70 -6.29 -21.43
C GLY A 311 -5.72 -5.21 -20.34
N LEU A 312 -5.32 -5.52 -19.10
CA LEU A 312 -5.21 -4.56 -18.01
C LEU A 312 -3.81 -3.99 -17.93
N ARG A 313 -3.70 -2.70 -17.59
CA ARG A 313 -2.41 -1.98 -17.57
C ARG A 313 -2.05 -1.51 -16.17
N LEU A 314 -0.76 -1.35 -15.91
CA LEU A 314 -0.27 -0.61 -14.74
C LEU A 314 -0.24 0.89 -15.05
N CYS A 315 -0.33 1.71 -14.00
CA CYS A 315 -0.06 3.14 -14.12
C CYS A 315 1.40 3.35 -14.55
N SER A 316 1.62 4.18 -15.57
CA SER A 316 2.94 4.42 -16.14
C SER A 316 3.90 5.20 -15.24
N HIS A 317 3.42 5.82 -14.17
CA HIS A 317 4.29 6.38 -13.14
C HIS A 317 4.90 5.25 -12.30
N VAL A 318 6.21 5.06 -12.40
CA VAL A 318 6.94 3.92 -11.81
C VAL A 318 6.72 3.79 -10.29
N GLY A 319 6.62 4.91 -9.57
CA GLY A 319 6.37 4.91 -8.12
C GLY A 319 4.92 4.61 -7.69
N CYS A 320 3.98 4.44 -8.63
CA CYS A 320 2.56 4.27 -8.31
C CYS A 320 2.18 2.81 -8.03
N GLY A 321 2.55 1.89 -8.93
CA GLY A 321 2.22 0.47 -8.85
C GLY A 321 0.73 0.11 -9.03
N ARG A 322 -0.20 1.08 -9.11
CA ARG A 322 -1.63 0.79 -9.25
C ARG A 322 -1.96 0.12 -10.59
N PRO A 323 -2.67 -1.02 -10.60
CA PRO A 323 -3.21 -1.63 -11.80
C PRO A 323 -4.60 -1.07 -12.14
N GLU A 324 -4.96 -1.15 -13.42
CA GLU A 324 -6.35 -1.05 -13.84
C GLU A 324 -7.16 -2.21 -13.23
N THR A 325 -8.37 -1.90 -12.79
CA THR A 325 -9.35 -2.91 -12.35
C THR A 325 -10.28 -3.33 -13.47
N ARG A 326 -10.33 -2.56 -14.56
CA ARG A 326 -11.05 -2.83 -15.80
C ARG A 326 -10.31 -2.20 -17.00
N ARG A 327 -10.54 -2.71 -18.21
CA ARG A 327 -9.89 -2.19 -19.42
C ARG A 327 -10.23 -0.72 -19.65
N HIS A 328 -9.21 0.06 -20.05
CA HIS A 328 -9.33 1.48 -20.38
C HIS A 328 -9.91 2.33 -19.23
N GLU A 329 -9.57 1.95 -18.00
CA GLU A 329 -9.93 2.71 -16.81
C GLU A 329 -9.05 3.96 -16.68
N PHE A 330 -7.77 3.82 -16.99
CA PHE A 330 -6.79 4.88 -16.83
C PHE A 330 -6.80 5.84 -18.01
N ARG A 331 -6.44 7.09 -17.71
CA ARG A 331 -6.36 8.15 -18.71
C ARG A 331 -5.09 7.96 -19.53
N ARG A 332 -5.21 8.01 -20.84
CA ARG A 332 -4.06 8.00 -21.75
C ARG A 332 -3.45 9.39 -21.86
N CYS A 333 -2.14 9.46 -22.13
CA CYS A 333 -1.55 10.72 -22.58
C CYS A 333 -2.24 11.17 -23.87
N SER A 334 -2.71 12.41 -23.90
CA SER A 334 -3.44 12.96 -25.04
C SER A 334 -2.57 13.17 -26.28
N VAL A 335 -1.24 13.20 -26.12
CA VAL A 335 -0.30 13.43 -27.21
C VAL A 335 0.10 12.10 -27.86
N CYS A 336 0.69 11.17 -27.10
CA CYS A 336 1.21 9.93 -27.67
C CYS A 336 0.25 8.73 -27.52
N GLY A 337 -0.75 8.77 -26.64
CA GLY A 337 -1.63 7.63 -26.37
C GLY A 337 -0.98 6.36 -25.78
N ALA A 338 0.35 6.30 -25.67
CA ALA A 338 1.09 5.10 -25.30
C ALA A 338 1.11 4.82 -23.78
N VAL A 339 1.16 5.88 -22.96
CA VAL A 339 1.21 5.80 -21.49
C VAL A 339 -0.16 6.04 -20.87
N ASN A 340 -0.38 5.47 -19.68
CA ASN A 340 -1.67 5.45 -18.99
C ASN A 340 -1.52 5.83 -17.51
N TYR A 341 -2.40 6.67 -16.98
CA TYR A 341 -2.30 7.21 -15.63
C TYR A 341 -3.58 7.02 -14.83
N CYS A 342 -3.43 6.56 -13.59
CA CYS A 342 -4.56 6.48 -12.66
C CYS A 342 -5.04 7.85 -12.16
N SER A 343 -4.23 8.90 -12.35
CA SER A 343 -4.47 10.25 -11.82
C SER A 343 -3.65 11.29 -12.63
N ARG A 344 -4.10 12.55 -12.71
CA ARG A 344 -3.32 13.69 -13.25
C ARG A 344 -2.03 13.94 -12.48
N ALA A 345 -1.97 13.66 -11.18
CA ALA A 345 -0.78 13.79 -10.36
C ALA A 345 0.26 12.75 -10.79
N CYS A 346 -0.14 11.49 -11.02
CA CYS A 346 0.76 10.49 -11.62
C CYS A 346 1.23 10.91 -13.01
N GLN A 347 0.34 11.48 -13.84
CA GLN A 347 0.72 12.03 -15.15
C GLN A 347 1.76 13.15 -15.01
N ALA A 348 1.53 14.11 -14.11
CA ALA A 348 2.42 15.23 -13.87
C ALA A 348 3.79 14.79 -13.33
N LEU A 349 3.81 13.82 -12.42
CA LEU A 349 5.05 13.24 -11.90
C LEU A 349 5.82 12.51 -13.00
N ASP A 350 5.19 11.62 -13.75
CA ASP A 350 5.85 10.89 -14.84
C ASP A 350 6.33 11.82 -15.97
N TRP A 351 5.56 12.88 -16.28
CA TRP A 351 5.95 13.93 -17.22
C TRP A 351 7.24 14.61 -16.80
N LYS A 352 7.35 15.02 -15.53
CA LYS A 352 8.55 15.65 -14.96
C LYS A 352 9.76 14.71 -14.97
N LEU A 353 9.55 13.42 -14.74
CA LEU A 353 10.64 12.46 -14.54
C LEU A 353 11.25 11.93 -15.83
N ARG A 354 10.41 11.61 -16.82
CA ARG A 354 10.88 10.94 -18.04
C ARG A 354 10.02 11.22 -19.26
N HIS A 355 8.69 11.22 -19.10
CA HIS A 355 7.80 11.10 -20.25
C HIS A 355 7.87 12.31 -21.19
N LYS A 356 8.20 13.51 -20.68
CA LYS A 356 8.38 14.72 -21.50
C LYS A 356 9.41 14.52 -22.63
N MET A 357 10.44 13.69 -22.43
CA MET A 357 11.50 13.42 -23.42
C MET A 357 11.12 12.32 -24.42
N ASP A 358 10.27 11.38 -24.00
CA ASP A 358 9.88 10.22 -24.81
C ASP A 358 8.54 10.44 -25.55
N CYS A 359 7.82 11.53 -25.26
CA CYS A 359 6.47 11.76 -25.77
C CYS A 359 6.50 12.21 -27.23
N VAL A 360 6.25 11.27 -28.15
CA VAL A 360 6.10 11.55 -29.59
C VAL A 360 4.62 11.43 -29.98
N PRO A 361 4.06 12.40 -30.74
CA PRO A 361 2.71 12.25 -31.28
C PRO A 361 2.61 10.98 -32.11
N VAL A 362 1.53 10.22 -31.93
CA VAL A 362 1.24 9.11 -32.83
C VAL A 362 0.86 9.72 -34.17
N GLU A 363 1.66 9.45 -35.21
CA GLU A 363 1.21 9.70 -36.59
C GLU A 363 -0.09 8.96 -36.79
N ARG A 364 -1.13 9.69 -37.17
CA ARG A 364 -2.46 9.14 -37.43
C ARG A 364 -2.40 8.46 -38.79
N TRP A 365 -1.85 7.25 -38.84
CA TRP A 365 -1.96 6.39 -40.02
C TRP A 365 -3.43 6.07 -40.20
N LEU A 366 -4.01 6.57 -41.30
CA LEU A 366 -5.33 6.21 -41.79
C LEU A 366 -5.26 4.78 -42.31
N ASP A 367 -5.41 3.80 -41.43
CA ASP A 367 -5.73 2.44 -41.86
C ASP A 367 -7.13 2.09 -41.33
N ASP A 368 -8.06 2.25 -42.27
CA ASP A 368 -9.27 1.47 -42.42
C ASP A 368 -8.97 -0.02 -42.19
N ASN A 369 -9.63 -0.62 -41.22
CA ASN A 369 -10.08 -2.01 -41.27
C ASN A 369 -11.14 -2.22 -40.19
N GLY A 370 -12.33 -2.56 -40.68
CA GLY A 370 -13.58 -2.53 -39.94
C GLY A 370 -13.68 -3.51 -38.78
N ASP A 371 -14.33 -3.02 -37.73
CA ASP A 371 -15.24 -3.84 -36.94
C ASP A 371 -16.57 -3.06 -36.87
N GLY A 372 -17.47 -3.43 -37.79
CA GLY A 372 -18.83 -2.93 -37.84
C GLY A 372 -19.65 -3.55 -36.72
N GLY A 373 -19.72 -2.85 -35.58
CA GLY A 373 -20.75 -3.07 -34.57
C GLY A 373 -21.93 -2.14 -34.87
N ALA A 374 -23.00 -2.70 -35.42
CA ALA A 374 -24.24 -2.01 -35.79
C ALA A 374 -24.92 -1.35 -34.59
N ASP A 375 -25.00 -0.01 -34.60
CA ASP A 375 -26.07 0.72 -33.93
C ASP A 375 -27.19 0.90 -34.97
N GLY A 376 -28.14 -0.04 -34.96
CA GLY A 376 -29.44 0.13 -35.60
C GLY A 376 -30.25 1.15 -34.83
N VAL A 377 -30.37 2.36 -35.39
CA VAL A 377 -31.38 3.34 -35.01
C VAL A 377 -32.40 3.33 -36.13
N ASP A 378 -33.49 2.58 -35.95
CA ASP A 378 -34.70 2.73 -36.76
C ASP A 378 -35.82 3.34 -35.90
N ASP A 379 -36.33 4.43 -36.44
CA ASP A 379 -37.71 4.91 -36.49
C ASP A 379 -38.41 5.44 -35.22
N MET A 380 -38.79 6.73 -35.25
CA MET A 380 -40.01 7.13 -35.96
C MET A 380 -40.12 8.65 -36.11
N MET A 381 -40.49 9.05 -37.33
CA MET A 381 -41.01 10.36 -37.70
C MET A 381 -42.37 10.62 -37.05
N ASP A 382 -42.66 11.87 -36.70
CA ASP A 382 -44.00 12.43 -36.85
C ASP A 382 -43.91 13.96 -37.03
N GLU A 383 -44.06 14.42 -38.27
CA GLU A 383 -44.50 15.78 -38.60
C GLU A 383 -45.69 15.65 -39.54
N SER A 384 -46.82 16.19 -39.10
CA SER A 384 -47.96 16.66 -39.90
C SER A 384 -48.61 17.82 -39.17
#